data_AF-A0AAQ4F924-F1
#
_entry.id   AF-A0AAQ4F924-F1
#
_cell.length_a   1.000
_cell.length_b   1.000
_cell.length_c   1.000
_cell.angle_alpha   90.00
_cell.angle_beta   90.00
_cell.angle_gamma   90.00
#
_symmetry.space_group_name_H-M   'P 1'
#
loop_
_entity.id
_entity.type
_entity.pdbx_description
1 polymer ?
#
loop_
_entity_poly.entity_id
_entity_poly.type
_entity_poly.pdbx_seq_one_letter_code
_entity_poly.pdbx_strand_id
1 'polypeptide(L)'
;PMHAEDLELQHLCLVEVVRALDLVCQLDGSQVPEVVLVVQRLATGHLFSRVALATAVLEFFLHHGAAVLHKTDDLLGQFFLGPGSRACLNTSSALQVVHFTVRNLAAMCDAGATEKYFPSLLKIFAWNPQQFKRQFLDIVPAFMSAKSVVEVFHSLVDLPALTAALILERETLGASDGARLKRQSSSMQQAEVLKSMLKFVLRDVSGIGDTFDSVAKFHALIADLANHPKVMRCSEHTPDLLGCYLKTFEQHGDSELASRLLPAVMERLSVCFGSRGYCERLRRVLADALPQLFSKFPDMTFLLTPELVEFLSHTSSYDVGPDFFANLVWAVGEFASPNESTLCSPKAVGAYFEVLECLAFELLSAQGLLSERRTRLLCIVITSLSKLAVRSQDLVARALLCLSKTGQLCTTTTVQGPMAVLERRVLELTAIIKRSGAASAILSPPKEEELKRRHEDLAQLPALVRLVTAVMSTQE
;
A
#
# COMPACT_ATOMS: atom_id res chain seq x y z
N PRO A 1 -41.14 36.54 9.04
CA PRO A 1 -40.34 35.49 8.37
C PRO A 1 -38.89 35.95 8.24
N MET A 2 -37.95 35.30 8.93
CA MET A 2 -36.51 35.57 8.71
C MET A 2 -36.15 35.19 7.28
N HIS A 3 -35.44 36.07 6.56
CA HIS A 3 -34.94 35.72 5.24
C HIS A 3 -33.86 34.64 5.37
N ALA A 4 -33.74 33.76 4.36
CA ALA A 4 -32.77 32.67 4.38
C ALA A 4 -31.32 33.18 4.53
N GLU A 5 -31.04 34.36 3.97
CA GLU A 5 -29.75 35.06 4.07
C GLU A 5 -29.43 35.50 5.51
N ASP A 6 -30.43 35.97 6.27
CA ASP A 6 -30.26 36.37 7.68
C ASP A 6 -29.89 35.16 8.55
N LEU A 7 -30.46 33.99 8.26
CA LEU A 7 -30.17 32.76 8.97
C LEU A 7 -28.76 32.24 8.67
N GLU A 8 -28.31 32.35 7.41
CA GLU A 8 -26.94 31.99 7.02
C GLU A 8 -25.91 32.92 7.67
N LEU A 9 -26.18 34.23 7.69
CA LEU A 9 -25.33 35.21 8.36
C LEU A 9 -25.22 34.93 9.86
N GLN A 10 -26.34 34.65 10.54
CA GLN A 10 -26.33 34.29 11.96
C GLN A 10 -25.46 33.05 12.26
N HIS A 11 -25.51 32.04 11.40
CA HIS A 11 -24.65 30.86 11.57
C HIS A 11 -23.17 31.18 11.38
N LEU A 12 -22.82 32.01 10.39
CA LEU A 12 -21.44 32.45 10.19
C LEU A 12 -20.94 33.28 11.38
N CYS A 13 -21.78 34.15 11.94
CA CYS A 13 -21.46 34.85 13.18
C CYS A 13 -21.22 33.89 14.34
N LEU A 14 -22.02 32.84 14.50
CA LEU A 14 -21.82 31.83 15.54
C LEU A 14 -20.49 31.08 15.37
N VAL A 15 -20.12 30.72 14.14
CA VAL A 15 -18.81 30.09 13.85
C VAL A 15 -17.67 31.00 14.31
N GLU A 16 -17.74 32.29 13.98
CA GLU A 16 -16.71 33.26 14.35
C GLU A 16 -16.66 33.49 15.86
N VAL A 17 -17.81 33.53 16.54
CA VAL A 17 -17.89 33.60 18.01
C VAL A 17 -17.19 32.41 18.65
N VAL A 18 -17.44 31.18 18.18
CA VAL A 18 -16.78 29.97 18.72
C VAL A 18 -15.26 30.03 18.52
N ARG A 19 -14.79 30.50 17.35
CA ARG A 19 -13.34 30.67 17.08
C ARG A 19 -12.70 31.75 17.94
N ALA A 20 -13.39 32.85 18.17
CA ALA A 20 -12.92 33.92 19.04
C ALA A 20 -12.81 33.41 20.49
N LEU A 21 -13.80 32.64 20.96
CA LEU A 21 -13.79 32.00 22.27
C LEU A 21 -12.67 30.98 22.41
N ASP A 22 -12.41 30.17 21.38
CA ASP A 22 -11.25 29.26 21.32
C ASP A 22 -9.93 30.03 21.49
N LEU A 23 -9.75 31.12 20.76
CA LEU A 23 -8.55 31.96 20.87
C LEU A 23 -8.40 32.58 22.25
N VAL A 24 -9.49 33.08 22.85
CA VAL A 24 -9.47 33.61 24.21
C VAL A 24 -9.03 32.54 25.21
N CYS A 25 -9.56 31.32 25.11
CA CYS A 25 -9.17 30.20 25.97
C CYS A 25 -7.72 29.76 25.77
N GLN A 26 -7.17 29.87 24.56
CA GLN A 26 -5.75 29.60 24.30
C GLN A 26 -4.83 30.67 24.91
N LEU A 27 -5.28 31.93 24.97
CA LEU A 27 -4.53 33.03 25.58
C LEU A 27 -4.66 33.05 27.11
N ASP A 28 -5.82 32.71 27.63
CA ASP A 28 -6.13 32.64 29.06
C ASP A 28 -6.92 31.36 29.40
N GLY A 29 -6.17 30.34 29.87
CA GLY A 29 -6.73 29.05 30.26
C GLY A 29 -7.70 29.10 31.45
N SER A 30 -7.73 30.21 32.21
CA SER A 30 -8.66 30.35 33.35
C SER A 30 -10.13 30.48 32.90
N GLN A 31 -10.37 30.90 31.65
CA GLN A 31 -11.71 31.07 31.08
C GLN A 31 -12.34 29.76 30.60
N VAL A 32 -11.54 28.70 30.43
CA VAL A 32 -11.98 27.42 29.85
C VAL A 32 -13.22 26.82 30.54
N PRO A 33 -13.32 26.76 31.89
CA PRO A 33 -14.47 26.14 32.55
C PRO A 33 -15.81 26.83 32.26
N GLU A 34 -15.83 28.16 32.11
CA GLU A 34 -17.05 28.91 31.81
C GLU A 34 -17.42 28.79 30.33
N VAL A 35 -16.44 28.96 29.44
CA VAL A 35 -16.65 28.95 27.99
C VAL A 35 -17.09 27.56 27.51
N VAL A 36 -16.52 26.49 28.07
CA VAL A 36 -16.89 25.09 27.73
C VAL A 36 -18.38 24.84 27.92
N LEU A 37 -19.02 25.38 28.98
CA LEU A 37 -20.45 25.20 29.22
C LEU A 37 -21.30 25.85 28.12
N VAL A 38 -20.85 26.98 27.57
CA VAL A 38 -21.53 27.67 26.46
C VAL A 38 -21.36 26.88 25.17
N VAL A 39 -20.15 26.45 24.84
CA VAL A 39 -19.85 25.69 23.63
C VAL A 39 -20.54 24.31 23.65
N GLN A 40 -20.63 23.67 24.82
CA GLN A 40 -21.33 22.39 24.98
C GLN A 40 -22.81 22.47 24.63
N ARG A 41 -23.48 23.60 24.94
CA ARG A 41 -24.88 23.81 24.55
C ARG A 41 -25.05 23.82 23.02
N LEU A 42 -24.08 24.39 22.30
CA LEU A 42 -24.07 24.38 20.84
C LEU A 42 -23.85 22.97 20.28
N ALA A 43 -23.00 22.16 20.93
CA ALA A 43 -22.74 20.77 20.55
C ALA A 43 -23.99 19.88 20.66
N THR A 44 -24.83 20.10 21.68
CA THR A 44 -26.08 19.35 21.88
C THR A 44 -27.26 19.84 21.02
N GLY A 45 -27.10 20.95 20.31
CA GLY A 45 -28.17 21.58 19.53
C GLY A 45 -28.26 21.05 18.10
N HIS A 46 -29.42 21.26 17.45
CA HIS A 46 -29.61 20.94 16.02
C HIS A 46 -28.63 21.67 15.08
N LEU A 47 -28.01 22.75 15.55
CA LEU A 47 -27.02 23.53 14.79
C LEU A 47 -25.72 22.75 14.53
N PHE A 48 -25.40 21.74 15.35
CA PHE A 48 -24.25 20.84 15.14
C PHE A 48 -24.40 19.98 13.87
N SER A 49 -25.58 19.95 13.25
CA SER A 49 -25.77 19.35 11.91
C SER A 49 -25.11 20.17 10.78
N ARG A 50 -24.69 21.41 11.03
CA ARG A 50 -24.00 22.26 10.05
C ARG A 50 -22.49 22.06 10.18
N VAL A 51 -21.87 21.61 9.08
CA VAL A 51 -20.44 21.27 9.04
C VAL A 51 -19.55 22.40 9.56
N ALA A 52 -19.77 23.65 9.14
CA ALA A 52 -18.91 24.77 9.54
C ALA A 52 -18.95 25.09 11.06
N LEU A 53 -20.13 24.96 11.70
CA LEU A 53 -20.24 25.14 13.14
C LEU A 53 -19.70 23.92 13.89
N ALA A 54 -20.01 22.73 13.41
CA ALA A 54 -19.53 21.50 14.02
C ALA A 54 -18.00 21.42 14.03
N THR A 55 -17.32 21.80 12.94
CA THR A 55 -15.85 21.81 12.91
C THR A 55 -15.27 22.84 13.88
N ALA A 56 -15.86 24.03 14.00
CA ALA A 56 -15.41 25.04 14.97
C ALA A 56 -15.61 24.58 16.43
N VAL A 57 -16.74 23.93 16.72
CA VAL A 57 -17.02 23.36 18.05
C VAL A 57 -16.06 22.21 18.36
N LEU A 58 -15.82 21.31 17.41
CA LEU A 58 -14.87 20.22 17.58
C LEU A 58 -13.44 20.72 17.78
N GLU A 59 -13.02 21.73 17.03
CA GLU A 59 -11.70 22.35 17.16
C GLU A 59 -11.50 22.90 18.58
N PHE A 60 -12.49 23.62 19.12
CA PHE A 60 -12.48 24.06 20.51
C PHE A 60 -12.32 22.89 21.51
N PHE A 61 -13.06 21.79 21.34
CA PHE A 61 -12.97 20.63 22.23
C PHE A 61 -11.67 19.83 22.06
N LEU A 62 -11.04 19.86 20.89
CA LEU A 62 -9.72 19.27 20.67
C LEU A 62 -8.62 20.08 21.40
N HIS A 63 -8.72 21.40 21.43
CA HIS A 63 -7.77 22.25 22.16
C HIS A 63 -7.96 22.20 23.67
N HIS A 64 -9.21 22.23 24.15
CA HIS A 64 -9.50 22.51 25.58
C HIS A 64 -10.19 21.37 26.32
N GLY A 65 -10.70 20.34 25.62
CA GLY A 65 -11.53 19.29 26.22
C GLY A 65 -10.83 18.52 27.34
N ALA A 66 -9.52 18.29 27.22
CA ALA A 66 -8.72 17.61 28.23
C ALA A 66 -8.70 18.36 29.58
N ALA A 67 -8.67 19.69 29.56
CA ALA A 67 -8.62 20.51 30.77
C ALA A 67 -9.89 20.39 31.63
N VAL A 68 -11.00 19.95 31.03
CA VAL A 68 -12.31 19.82 31.71
C VAL A 68 -12.82 18.38 31.71
N LEU A 69 -11.93 17.41 31.43
CA LEU A 69 -12.25 15.98 31.35
C LEU A 69 -13.42 15.68 30.38
N HIS A 70 -13.60 16.52 29.36
CA HIS A 70 -14.61 16.32 28.34
C HIS A 70 -14.14 15.28 27.33
N LYS A 71 -14.98 14.28 27.04
CA LYS A 71 -14.67 13.24 26.05
C LYS A 71 -15.04 13.71 24.64
N THR A 72 -14.05 14.15 23.89
CA THR A 72 -14.23 14.63 22.51
C THR A 72 -14.62 13.51 21.53
N ASP A 73 -14.36 12.24 21.88
CA ASP A 73 -14.66 11.06 21.06
C ASP A 73 -16.13 10.95 20.65
N ASP A 74 -17.06 11.25 21.57
CA ASP A 74 -18.50 11.15 21.30
C ASP A 74 -18.94 12.20 20.28
N LEU A 75 -18.40 13.42 20.38
CA LEU A 75 -18.68 14.51 19.44
C LEU A 75 -18.08 14.24 18.06
N LEU A 76 -16.85 13.72 18.01
CA LEU A 76 -16.22 13.26 16.76
C LEU A 76 -17.06 12.16 16.12
N GLY A 77 -17.58 11.22 16.91
CA GLY A 77 -18.50 10.19 16.42
C GLY A 77 -19.80 10.74 15.86
N GLN A 78 -20.47 11.63 16.58
CA GLN A 78 -21.69 12.30 16.10
C GLN A 78 -21.44 13.05 14.78
N PHE A 79 -20.28 13.69 14.67
CA PHE A 79 -19.91 14.43 13.48
C PHE A 79 -19.62 13.50 12.29
N PHE A 80 -18.67 12.56 12.43
CA PHE A 80 -18.24 11.71 11.31
C PHE A 80 -19.30 10.70 10.88
N LEU A 81 -20.21 10.29 11.77
CA LEU A 81 -21.36 9.45 11.42
C LEU A 81 -22.57 10.25 10.90
N GLY A 82 -22.54 11.58 11.00
CA GLY A 82 -23.64 12.47 10.64
C GLY A 82 -23.25 13.45 9.51
N PRO A 83 -23.03 14.74 9.82
CA PRO A 83 -22.74 15.75 8.81
C PRO A 83 -21.38 15.55 8.11
N GLY A 84 -20.39 14.97 8.80
CA GLY A 84 -19.06 14.69 8.27
C GLY A 84 -19.05 13.64 7.16
N SER A 85 -19.78 12.51 7.33
CA SER A 85 -19.86 11.46 6.29
C SER A 85 -20.43 11.97 4.97
N ARG A 86 -21.37 12.92 5.05
CA ARG A 86 -22.04 13.53 3.89
C ARG A 86 -21.30 14.73 3.32
N ALA A 87 -20.18 15.15 3.92
CA ALA A 87 -19.45 16.35 3.51
C ALA A 87 -18.93 16.25 2.07
N CYS A 88 -18.64 15.04 1.58
CA CYS A 88 -18.22 14.82 0.20
C CYS A 88 -19.24 15.31 -0.86
N LEU A 89 -20.53 15.39 -0.51
CA LEU A 89 -21.60 15.80 -1.43
C LEU A 89 -21.61 17.30 -1.73
N ASN A 90 -20.97 18.13 -0.89
CA ASN A 90 -20.90 19.58 -1.04
C ASN A 90 -19.45 20.06 -0.93
N THR A 91 -18.95 20.74 -1.96
CA THR A 91 -17.57 21.24 -2.03
C THR A 91 -17.19 22.15 -0.85
N SER A 92 -18.11 23.00 -0.38
CA SER A 92 -17.86 23.89 0.76
C SER A 92 -17.69 23.08 2.05
N SER A 93 -18.59 22.13 2.31
CA SER A 93 -18.49 21.22 3.44
C SER A 93 -17.20 20.40 3.41
N ALA A 94 -16.88 19.80 2.27
CA ALA A 94 -15.65 19.05 2.07
C ALA A 94 -14.40 19.87 2.41
N LEU A 95 -14.34 21.12 1.94
CA LEU A 95 -13.23 22.03 2.23
C LEU A 95 -13.11 22.34 3.74
N GLN A 96 -14.24 22.57 4.42
CA GLN A 96 -14.23 22.80 5.88
C GLN A 96 -13.73 21.58 6.64
N VAL A 97 -14.18 20.37 6.28
CA VAL A 97 -13.70 19.13 6.92
C VAL A 97 -12.21 18.94 6.70
N VAL A 98 -11.73 19.08 5.46
CA VAL A 98 -10.30 18.89 5.14
C VAL A 98 -9.44 19.91 5.87
N HIS A 99 -9.82 21.19 5.90
CA HIS A 99 -9.07 22.21 6.65
C HIS A 99 -9.05 21.93 8.15
N PHE A 100 -10.21 21.55 8.72
CA PHE A 100 -10.30 21.14 10.12
C PHE A 100 -9.37 19.97 10.43
N THR A 101 -9.38 18.92 9.59
CA THR A 101 -8.54 17.73 9.76
C THR A 101 -7.06 18.04 9.67
N VAL A 102 -6.61 18.82 8.68
CA VAL A 102 -5.19 19.19 8.54
C VAL A 102 -4.71 20.01 9.75
N ARG A 103 -5.50 20.99 10.18
CA ARG A 103 -5.14 21.88 11.29
C ARG A 103 -5.05 21.15 12.64
N ASN A 104 -5.88 20.11 12.81
CA ASN A 104 -6.00 19.39 14.08
C ASN A 104 -5.49 17.94 13.99
N LEU A 105 -4.63 17.63 13.00
CA LEU A 105 -4.28 16.25 12.66
C LEU A 105 -3.69 15.49 13.86
N ALA A 106 -2.74 16.10 14.57
CA ALA A 106 -2.12 15.49 15.76
C ALA A 106 -3.13 15.19 16.87
N ALA A 107 -3.97 16.17 17.24
CA ALA A 107 -5.00 15.99 18.26
C ALA A 107 -6.04 14.93 17.85
N MET A 108 -6.39 14.86 16.56
CA MET A 108 -7.26 13.80 16.03
C MET A 108 -6.60 12.42 16.05
N CYS A 109 -5.29 12.34 15.82
CA CYS A 109 -4.52 11.10 15.94
C CYS A 109 -4.50 10.61 17.40
N ASP A 110 -4.23 11.51 18.34
CA ASP A 110 -4.20 11.19 19.78
C ASP A 110 -5.56 10.68 20.28
N ALA A 111 -6.66 11.22 19.73
CA ALA A 111 -8.02 10.75 19.98
C ALA A 111 -8.39 9.46 19.20
N GLY A 112 -7.49 8.89 18.39
CA GLY A 112 -7.75 7.72 17.54
C GLY A 112 -8.78 7.97 16.42
N ALA A 113 -9.14 9.23 16.16
CA ALA A 113 -10.18 9.60 15.23
C ALA A 113 -9.74 9.45 13.77
N THR A 114 -8.47 9.72 13.46
CA THR A 114 -7.93 9.56 12.10
C THR A 114 -7.96 8.10 11.66
N GLU A 115 -7.54 7.18 12.53
CA GLU A 115 -7.63 5.73 12.31
C GLU A 115 -9.08 5.25 12.19
N LYS A 116 -9.97 5.76 13.05
CA LYS A 116 -11.37 5.30 13.08
C LYS A 116 -12.20 5.79 11.91
N TYR A 117 -12.02 7.04 11.49
CA TYR A 117 -12.89 7.73 10.51
C TYR A 117 -12.23 7.95 9.15
N PHE A 118 -11.08 7.31 8.87
CA PHE A 118 -10.44 7.41 7.56
C PHE A 118 -11.37 7.08 6.38
N PRO A 119 -12.33 6.11 6.44
CA PRO A 119 -13.22 5.84 5.31
C PRO A 119 -14.07 7.06 4.93
N SER A 120 -14.58 7.78 5.94
CA SER A 120 -15.33 9.02 5.74
C SER A 120 -14.47 10.11 5.08
N LEU A 121 -13.21 10.24 5.50
CA LEU A 121 -12.27 11.18 4.90
C LEU A 121 -11.93 10.79 3.45
N LEU A 122 -11.69 9.51 3.18
CA LEU A 122 -11.40 9.02 1.83
C LEU A 122 -12.57 9.25 0.86
N LYS A 123 -13.84 9.24 1.31
CA LYS A 123 -14.98 9.65 0.47
C LYS A 123 -14.84 11.09 -0.05
N ILE A 124 -14.33 12.01 0.78
CA ILE A 124 -14.10 13.41 0.38
C ILE A 124 -13.05 13.48 -0.72
N PHE A 125 -11.94 12.77 -0.55
CA PHE A 125 -10.90 12.68 -1.58
C PHE A 125 -11.43 12.03 -2.86
N ALA A 126 -12.07 10.87 -2.77
CA ALA A 126 -12.61 10.12 -3.90
C ALA A 126 -13.55 10.98 -4.76
N TRP A 127 -14.35 11.85 -4.13
CA TRP A 127 -15.28 12.70 -4.85
C TRP A 127 -14.63 13.90 -5.56
N ASN A 128 -13.57 14.48 -4.97
CA ASN A 128 -12.87 15.68 -5.47
C ASN A 128 -11.32 15.57 -5.35
N PRO A 129 -10.69 14.61 -6.04
CA PRO A 129 -9.30 14.23 -5.79
C PRO A 129 -8.29 15.32 -6.20
N GLN A 130 -8.58 16.06 -7.29
CA GLN A 130 -7.72 17.16 -7.76
C GLN A 130 -7.61 18.30 -6.74
N GLN A 131 -8.71 18.62 -6.06
CA GLN A 131 -8.76 19.75 -5.13
C GLN A 131 -7.99 19.46 -3.84
N PHE A 132 -8.08 18.21 -3.36
CA PHE A 132 -7.60 17.84 -2.02
C PHE A 132 -6.31 16.99 -2.03
N LYS A 133 -5.71 16.75 -3.20
CA LYS A 133 -4.50 15.91 -3.32
C LYS A 133 -3.39 16.29 -2.34
N ARG A 134 -3.05 17.58 -2.24
CA ARG A 134 -1.94 18.02 -1.38
C ARG A 134 -2.23 17.72 0.09
N GLN A 135 -3.43 18.08 0.55
CA GLN A 135 -3.85 17.86 1.93
C GLN A 135 -3.92 16.37 2.26
N PHE A 136 -4.38 15.52 1.34
CA PHE A 136 -4.44 14.08 1.59
C PHE A 136 -3.08 13.40 1.62
N LEU A 137 -2.04 13.98 0.99
CA LEU A 137 -0.67 13.49 1.18
C LEU A 137 -0.20 13.72 2.63
N ASP A 138 -0.71 14.74 3.32
CA ASP A 138 -0.42 15.00 4.73
C ASP A 138 -1.32 14.16 5.67
N ILE A 139 -2.56 13.90 5.27
CA ILE A 139 -3.54 13.18 6.11
C ILE A 139 -3.35 11.65 6.06
N VAL A 140 -3.04 11.05 4.90
CA VAL A 140 -2.92 9.58 4.75
C VAL A 140 -1.97 8.92 5.76
N PRO A 141 -0.79 9.48 6.06
CA PRO A 141 0.09 8.98 7.12
C PRO A 141 -0.61 8.72 8.47
N ALA A 142 -1.54 9.61 8.85
CA ALA A 142 -2.26 9.56 10.11
C ALA A 142 -3.34 8.46 10.20
N PHE A 143 -3.64 7.77 9.10
CA PHE A 143 -4.62 6.67 9.11
C PHE A 143 -4.04 5.36 9.64
N MET A 144 -2.71 5.22 9.61
CA MET A 144 -2.04 3.95 9.85
C MET A 144 -1.82 3.69 11.33
N SER A 145 -2.21 2.49 11.74
CA SER A 145 -1.88 1.87 13.01
C SER A 145 -1.56 0.39 12.76
N ALA A 146 -1.10 -0.32 13.79
CA ALA A 146 -0.95 -1.77 13.72
C ALA A 146 -2.27 -2.51 13.38
N LYS A 147 -3.43 -1.89 13.62
CA LYS A 147 -4.75 -2.48 13.34
C LYS A 147 -5.28 -2.10 11.97
N SER A 148 -5.03 -0.87 11.51
CA SER A 148 -5.65 -0.32 10.29
C SER A 148 -4.79 -0.44 9.03
N VAL A 149 -3.50 -0.78 9.14
CA VAL A 149 -2.55 -0.73 8.01
C VAL A 149 -3.05 -1.47 6.76
N VAL A 150 -3.55 -2.71 6.91
CA VAL A 150 -4.05 -3.51 5.78
C VAL A 150 -5.36 -2.94 5.23
N GLU A 151 -6.29 -2.54 6.11
CA GLU A 151 -7.56 -1.91 5.71
C GLU A 151 -7.36 -0.59 4.95
N VAL A 152 -6.41 0.24 5.39
CA VAL A 152 -6.03 1.49 4.72
C VAL A 152 -5.45 1.19 3.34
N PHE A 153 -4.56 0.19 3.23
CA PHE A 153 -4.04 -0.25 1.94
C PHE A 153 -5.16 -0.61 0.96
N HIS A 154 -6.08 -1.49 1.35
CA HIS A 154 -7.20 -1.88 0.47
C HIS A 154 -8.07 -0.68 0.09
N SER A 155 -8.37 0.20 1.07
CA SER A 155 -9.21 1.37 0.84
C SER A 155 -8.56 2.39 -0.11
N LEU A 156 -7.23 2.52 -0.08
CA LEU A 156 -6.47 3.33 -1.04
C LEU A 156 -6.51 2.72 -2.44
N VAL A 157 -6.25 1.41 -2.56
CA VAL A 157 -6.32 0.70 -3.85
C VAL A 157 -7.73 0.79 -4.47
N ASP A 158 -8.77 0.79 -3.63
CA ASP A 158 -10.18 0.85 -4.03
C ASP A 158 -10.76 2.26 -4.16
N LEU A 159 -9.96 3.33 -4.07
CA LEU A 159 -10.46 4.70 -4.23
C LEU A 159 -11.28 4.94 -5.52
N PRO A 160 -10.90 4.39 -6.70
CA PRO A 160 -11.74 4.48 -7.89
C PRO A 160 -13.07 3.72 -7.73
N ALA A 161 -13.07 2.57 -7.05
CA ALA A 161 -14.26 1.76 -6.78
C ALA A 161 -15.18 2.47 -5.77
N LEU A 162 -14.63 3.11 -4.74
CA LEU A 162 -15.34 4.00 -3.82
C LEU A 162 -16.01 5.16 -4.57
N THR A 163 -15.31 5.74 -5.53
CA THR A 163 -15.87 6.82 -6.37
C THR A 163 -17.07 6.34 -7.18
N ALA A 164 -16.98 5.14 -7.77
CA ALA A 164 -18.09 4.51 -8.49
C ALA A 164 -19.27 4.19 -7.55
N ALA A 165 -18.99 3.70 -6.34
CA ALA A 165 -20.01 3.43 -5.32
C ALA A 165 -20.78 4.72 -4.93
N LEU A 166 -20.09 5.84 -4.74
CA LEU A 166 -20.71 7.14 -4.44
C LEU A 166 -21.60 7.64 -5.59
N ILE A 167 -21.20 7.38 -6.85
CA ILE A 167 -22.03 7.71 -8.03
C ILE A 167 -23.32 6.89 -8.00
N LEU A 168 -23.21 5.57 -7.79
CA LEU A 168 -24.37 4.69 -7.71
C LEU A 168 -25.32 5.08 -6.57
N GLU A 169 -24.79 5.37 -5.38
CA GLU A 169 -25.61 5.83 -4.26
C GLU A 169 -26.39 7.10 -4.63
N ARG A 170 -25.74 8.09 -5.26
CA ARG A 170 -26.40 9.32 -5.69
C ARG A 170 -27.46 9.09 -6.77
N GLU A 171 -27.20 8.21 -7.73
CA GLU A 171 -28.19 7.85 -8.76
C GLU A 171 -29.40 7.14 -8.14
N THR A 172 -29.20 6.26 -7.16
CA THR A 172 -30.30 5.58 -6.48
C THR A 172 -31.14 6.50 -5.60
N LEU A 173 -30.54 7.56 -5.05
CA LEU A 173 -31.22 8.62 -4.28
C LEU A 173 -31.92 9.64 -5.18
N GLY A 174 -31.41 9.87 -6.40
CA GLY A 174 -31.92 10.87 -7.35
C GLY A 174 -32.82 10.35 -8.48
N ALA A 175 -32.95 9.04 -8.66
CA ALA A 175 -33.76 8.45 -9.72
C ALA A 175 -35.27 8.62 -9.46
N SER A 176 -35.97 9.24 -10.42
CA SER A 176 -37.39 8.93 -10.66
C SER A 176 -37.51 7.47 -11.14
N ASP A 177 -38.65 6.81 -10.87
CA ASP A 177 -38.88 5.37 -11.04
C ASP A 177 -38.45 4.78 -12.41
N GLY A 178 -38.33 5.60 -13.46
CA GLY A 178 -37.90 5.17 -14.80
C GLY A 178 -36.46 4.67 -14.92
N ALA A 179 -35.51 5.17 -14.13
CA ALA A 179 -34.10 4.70 -14.15
C ALA A 179 -33.89 3.44 -13.28
N ARG A 180 -34.76 3.23 -12.27
CA ARG A 180 -34.81 2.00 -11.48
C ARG A 180 -35.18 0.80 -12.35
N LEU A 181 -36.13 0.98 -13.27
CA LEU A 181 -36.64 -0.08 -14.16
C LEU A 181 -35.60 -0.67 -15.12
N LYS A 182 -34.58 0.11 -15.57
CA LYS A 182 -33.53 -0.40 -16.47
C LYS A 182 -32.47 -1.27 -15.78
N ARG A 183 -32.25 -1.11 -14.47
CA ARG A 183 -31.40 -2.00 -13.66
C ARG A 183 -32.17 -3.11 -12.96
N GLN A 184 -33.49 -2.97 -12.79
CA GLN A 184 -34.37 -4.00 -12.21
C GLN A 184 -34.62 -5.23 -13.08
N SER A 185 -33.99 -5.35 -14.24
CA SER A 185 -33.90 -6.62 -14.98
C SER A 185 -32.94 -7.63 -14.33
N SER A 186 -32.13 -7.20 -13.35
CA SER A 186 -31.37 -8.10 -12.48
C SER A 186 -32.30 -8.72 -11.42
N SER A 187 -32.16 -10.02 -11.16
CA SER A 187 -32.92 -10.72 -10.12
C SER A 187 -32.85 -9.97 -8.77
N MET A 188 -33.93 -9.99 -7.98
CA MET A 188 -33.98 -9.32 -6.66
C MET A 188 -32.78 -9.68 -5.75
N GLN A 189 -32.26 -10.90 -5.91
CA GLN A 189 -31.08 -11.39 -5.20
C GLN A 189 -29.81 -10.58 -5.55
N GLN A 190 -29.61 -10.20 -6.81
CA GLN A 190 -28.44 -9.44 -7.25
C GLN A 190 -28.46 -7.99 -6.73
N ALA A 191 -29.66 -7.40 -6.60
CA ALA A 191 -29.83 -6.07 -6.03
C ALA A 191 -29.50 -6.04 -4.52
N GLU A 192 -29.91 -7.06 -3.75
CA GLU A 192 -29.58 -7.16 -2.33
C GLU A 192 -28.07 -7.41 -2.09
N VAL A 193 -27.44 -8.23 -2.95
CA VAL A 193 -25.98 -8.45 -2.89
C VAL A 193 -25.20 -7.17 -3.22
N LEU A 194 -25.63 -6.39 -4.24
CA LEU A 194 -25.00 -5.10 -4.53
C LEU A 194 -25.16 -4.13 -3.36
N LYS A 195 -26.33 -4.11 -2.71
CA LYS A 195 -26.60 -3.25 -1.55
C LYS A 195 -25.71 -3.58 -0.35
N SER A 196 -25.44 -4.86 -0.07
CA SER A 196 -24.53 -5.24 1.02
C SER A 196 -23.08 -4.85 0.70
N MET A 197 -22.63 -5.04 -0.54
CA MET A 197 -21.31 -4.58 -1.00
C MET A 197 -21.17 -3.06 -0.90
N LEU A 198 -22.18 -2.30 -1.34
CA LEU A 198 -22.20 -0.84 -1.24
C LEU A 198 -22.11 -0.38 0.22
N LYS A 199 -22.81 -1.04 1.16
CA LYS A 199 -22.69 -0.70 2.58
C LYS A 199 -21.28 -0.86 3.11
N PHE A 200 -20.55 -1.88 2.68
CA PHE A 200 -19.16 -2.08 3.08
C PHE A 200 -18.23 -1.02 2.48
N VAL A 201 -18.35 -0.77 1.17
CA VAL A 201 -17.51 0.21 0.46
C VAL A 201 -17.78 1.63 0.96
N LEU A 202 -19.04 1.96 1.22
CA LEU A 202 -19.50 3.27 1.69
C LEU A 202 -19.56 3.34 3.23
N ARG A 203 -18.82 2.50 3.96
CA ARG A 203 -18.74 2.62 5.43
C ARG A 203 -18.13 3.95 5.86
N ASP A 204 -18.50 4.41 7.05
CA ASP A 204 -17.98 5.66 7.64
C ASP A 204 -16.82 5.42 8.62
N VAL A 205 -16.71 4.19 9.13
CA VAL A 205 -15.76 3.78 10.16
C VAL A 205 -14.94 2.57 9.72
N SER A 206 -13.70 2.52 10.21
CA SER A 206 -12.80 1.39 10.06
C SER A 206 -13.12 0.25 11.05
N GLY A 207 -12.39 -0.86 10.94
CA GLY A 207 -12.49 -2.00 11.86
C GLY A 207 -13.67 -2.94 11.57
N ILE A 208 -14.31 -2.82 10.40
CA ILE A 208 -15.37 -3.75 9.95
C ILE A 208 -14.76 -4.96 9.20
N GLY A 209 -13.53 -4.84 8.73
CA GLY A 209 -12.78 -5.86 7.99
C GLY A 209 -11.88 -5.24 6.93
N ASP A 210 -10.81 -5.94 6.56
CA ASP A 210 -9.77 -5.46 5.62
C ASP A 210 -10.29 -5.37 4.17
N THR A 211 -11.04 -6.40 3.75
CA THR A 211 -11.62 -6.55 2.41
C THR A 211 -12.89 -7.41 2.50
N PHE A 212 -13.56 -7.67 1.38
CA PHE A 212 -14.69 -8.60 1.30
C PHE A 212 -14.49 -9.60 0.16
N ASP A 213 -14.78 -10.88 0.39
CA ASP A 213 -14.48 -12.03 -0.52
C ASP A 213 -14.98 -11.90 -1.97
N SER A 214 -15.82 -10.91 -2.26
CA SER A 214 -16.45 -10.68 -3.55
C SER A 214 -16.05 -9.36 -4.21
N VAL A 215 -14.87 -8.79 -3.90
CA VAL A 215 -14.35 -7.57 -4.55
C VAL A 215 -14.39 -7.66 -6.07
N ALA A 216 -13.92 -8.77 -6.66
CA ALA A 216 -13.93 -8.96 -8.11
C ALA A 216 -15.36 -8.95 -8.70
N LYS A 217 -16.34 -9.50 -7.98
CA LYS A 217 -17.75 -9.46 -8.38
C LYS A 217 -18.28 -8.03 -8.30
N PHE A 218 -17.94 -7.29 -7.25
CA PHE A 218 -18.29 -5.88 -7.14
C PHE A 218 -17.73 -5.07 -8.30
N HIS A 219 -16.44 -5.25 -8.65
CA HIS A 219 -15.81 -4.61 -9.81
C HIS A 219 -16.54 -4.90 -11.12
N ALA A 220 -17.02 -6.13 -11.32
CA ALA A 220 -17.83 -6.48 -12.49
C ALA A 220 -19.16 -5.74 -12.53
N LEU A 221 -19.80 -5.50 -11.37
CA LEU A 221 -21.07 -4.77 -11.26
C LEU A 221 -20.92 -3.27 -11.52
N ILE A 222 -19.75 -2.69 -11.27
CA ILE A 222 -19.47 -1.25 -11.45
C ILE A 222 -18.61 -0.96 -12.70
N ALA A 223 -18.40 -1.96 -13.56
CA ALA A 223 -17.48 -1.90 -14.69
C ALA A 223 -17.82 -0.77 -15.69
N ASP A 224 -19.10 -0.46 -15.85
CA ASP A 224 -19.62 0.60 -16.72
C ASP A 224 -19.18 2.01 -16.26
N LEU A 225 -18.94 2.18 -14.96
CA LEU A 225 -18.51 3.45 -14.37
C LEU A 225 -17.00 3.70 -14.47
N ALA A 226 -16.20 2.75 -14.95
CA ALA A 226 -14.74 2.90 -15.03
C ALA A 226 -14.29 4.13 -15.85
N ASN A 227 -15.08 4.50 -16.86
CA ASN A 227 -14.81 5.67 -17.72
C ASN A 227 -15.51 6.95 -17.26
N HIS A 228 -16.23 6.92 -16.14
CA HIS A 228 -16.90 8.12 -15.62
C HIS A 228 -15.86 9.18 -15.22
N PRO A 229 -16.04 10.47 -15.56
CA PRO A 229 -15.01 11.51 -15.35
C PRO A 229 -14.48 11.61 -13.90
N LYS A 230 -15.34 11.36 -12.90
CA LYS A 230 -14.90 11.32 -11.49
C LYS A 230 -14.01 10.12 -11.18
N VAL A 231 -14.36 8.93 -11.69
CA VAL A 231 -13.56 7.70 -11.50
C VAL A 231 -12.21 7.84 -12.21
N MET A 232 -12.19 8.43 -13.40
CA MET A 232 -10.98 8.76 -14.14
C MET A 232 -10.04 9.67 -13.33
N ARG A 233 -10.55 10.82 -12.84
CA ARG A 233 -9.74 11.75 -12.03
C ARG A 233 -9.26 11.14 -10.71
N CYS A 234 -10.06 10.30 -10.08
CA CYS A 234 -9.65 9.60 -8.87
C CYS A 234 -8.50 8.62 -9.18
N SER A 235 -8.65 7.83 -10.23
CA SER A 235 -7.64 6.88 -10.73
C SER A 235 -6.31 7.54 -11.15
N GLU A 236 -6.32 8.82 -11.51
CA GLU A 236 -5.10 9.58 -11.80
C GLU A 236 -4.28 9.89 -10.55
N HIS A 237 -4.94 10.14 -9.41
CA HIS A 237 -4.29 10.61 -8.18
C HIS A 237 -4.10 9.54 -7.11
N THR A 238 -4.85 8.44 -7.15
CA THR A 238 -4.70 7.32 -6.21
C THR A 238 -3.26 6.77 -6.12
N PRO A 239 -2.50 6.59 -7.22
CA PRO A 239 -1.12 6.09 -7.12
C PRO A 239 -0.19 6.99 -6.28
N ASP A 240 -0.44 8.30 -6.26
CA ASP A 240 0.36 9.25 -5.46
C ASP A 240 0.10 9.05 -3.96
N LEU A 241 -1.17 8.88 -3.56
CA LEU A 241 -1.53 8.58 -2.17
C LEU A 241 -1.00 7.22 -1.72
N LEU A 242 -1.06 6.22 -2.60
CA LEU A 242 -0.50 4.91 -2.31
C LEU A 242 1.02 4.96 -2.15
N GLY A 243 1.73 5.72 -2.98
CA GLY A 243 3.17 5.95 -2.83
C GLY A 243 3.51 6.63 -1.51
N CYS A 244 2.73 7.62 -1.08
CA CYS A 244 2.86 8.28 0.22
C CYS A 244 2.63 7.28 1.38
N TYR A 245 1.58 6.46 1.29
CA TYR A 245 1.30 5.40 2.25
C TYR A 245 2.47 4.41 2.37
N LEU A 246 2.97 3.88 1.25
CA LEU A 246 4.07 2.91 1.25
C LEU A 246 5.37 3.50 1.81
N LYS A 247 5.69 4.75 1.45
CA LYS A 247 6.86 5.45 1.99
C LYS A 247 6.75 5.67 3.51
N THR A 248 5.55 6.01 3.99
CA THR A 248 5.33 6.21 5.42
C THR A 248 5.35 4.88 6.18
N PHE A 249 4.78 3.83 5.59
CA PHE A 249 4.85 2.46 6.10
C PHE A 249 6.30 1.99 6.18
N GLU A 250 7.09 2.20 5.14
CA GLU A 250 8.52 1.91 5.15
C GLU A 250 9.16 2.60 6.35
N GLN A 251 8.92 3.90 6.58
CA GLN A 251 9.55 4.64 7.68
C GLN A 251 9.22 4.11 9.08
N HIS A 252 7.97 3.73 9.36
CA HIS A 252 7.46 3.49 10.72
C HIS A 252 7.02 2.05 11.00
N GLY A 253 6.93 1.20 9.96
CA GLY A 253 6.51 -0.19 10.09
C GLY A 253 7.58 -1.09 10.70
N ASP A 254 7.20 -2.34 10.93
CA ASP A 254 8.07 -3.42 11.38
C ASP A 254 7.85 -4.69 10.53
N SER A 255 8.66 -5.71 10.76
CA SER A 255 8.59 -6.99 10.02
C SER A 255 7.25 -7.72 10.18
N GLU A 256 6.55 -7.56 11.30
CA GLU A 256 5.27 -8.23 11.56
C GLU A 256 4.13 -7.54 10.79
N LEU A 257 4.09 -6.21 10.79
CA LEU A 257 3.13 -5.47 9.99
C LEU A 257 3.40 -5.65 8.50
N ALA A 258 4.67 -5.75 8.12
CA ALA A 258 5.05 -5.92 6.73
C ALA A 258 4.71 -7.34 6.23
N SER A 259 4.81 -8.36 7.09
CA SER A 259 4.33 -9.71 6.77
C SER A 259 2.80 -9.77 6.63
N ARG A 260 2.05 -8.93 7.33
CA ARG A 260 0.59 -8.79 7.12
C ARG A 260 0.24 -8.03 5.84
N LEU A 261 1.02 -7.02 5.47
CA LEU A 261 0.74 -6.17 4.31
C LEU A 261 1.06 -6.85 2.97
N LEU A 262 2.16 -7.60 2.88
CA LEU A 262 2.61 -8.16 1.60
C LEU A 262 1.61 -9.13 0.94
N PRO A 263 0.95 -10.06 1.67
CA PRO A 263 -0.10 -10.90 1.09
C PRO A 263 -1.26 -10.08 0.50
N ALA A 264 -1.69 -9.03 1.19
CA ALA A 264 -2.72 -8.11 0.68
C ALA A 264 -2.24 -7.42 -0.60
N VAL A 265 -0.96 -7.00 -0.67
CA VAL A 265 -0.38 -6.44 -1.88
C VAL A 265 -0.43 -7.43 -3.05
N MET A 266 -0.04 -8.69 -2.81
CA MET A 266 -0.01 -9.74 -3.83
C MET A 266 -1.41 -10.06 -4.38
N GLU A 267 -2.42 -10.16 -3.52
CA GLU A 267 -3.82 -10.37 -3.91
C GLU A 267 -4.32 -9.24 -4.83
N ARG A 268 -4.01 -7.99 -4.49
CA ARG A 268 -4.51 -6.81 -5.21
C ARG A 268 -3.80 -6.52 -6.54
N LEU A 269 -2.74 -7.27 -6.89
CA LEU A 269 -2.11 -7.18 -8.22
C LEU A 269 -3.09 -7.58 -9.34
N SER A 270 -3.86 -8.64 -9.11
CA SER A 270 -4.82 -9.18 -10.09
C SER A 270 -6.22 -8.55 -9.93
N VAL A 271 -6.59 -8.13 -8.72
CA VAL A 271 -7.90 -7.55 -8.41
C VAL A 271 -7.80 -6.04 -8.20
N CYS A 272 -8.01 -5.27 -9.27
CA CYS A 272 -8.03 -3.80 -9.26
C CYS A 272 -9.16 -3.25 -10.13
N PHE A 273 -9.69 -2.09 -9.77
CA PHE A 273 -10.70 -1.35 -10.54
C PHE A 273 -10.28 0.10 -10.71
N GLY A 274 -10.46 0.64 -11.90
CA GLY A 274 -10.21 2.05 -12.19
C GLY A 274 -10.15 2.33 -13.69
N SER A 275 -9.73 3.54 -14.03
CA SER A 275 -9.59 3.99 -15.40
C SER A 275 -8.61 3.15 -16.23
N ARG A 276 -8.61 3.36 -17.55
CA ARG A 276 -7.53 2.86 -18.42
C ARG A 276 -6.15 3.26 -17.87
N GLY A 277 -5.25 2.28 -17.77
CA GLY A 277 -3.89 2.46 -17.26
C GLY A 277 -3.75 2.60 -15.74
N TYR A 278 -4.86 2.64 -14.98
CA TYR A 278 -4.80 2.71 -13.51
C TYR A 278 -4.07 1.50 -12.92
N CYS A 279 -4.53 0.29 -13.25
CA CYS A 279 -3.95 -0.95 -12.73
C CYS A 279 -2.45 -1.08 -13.06
N GLU A 280 -2.01 -0.58 -14.22
CA GLU A 280 -0.58 -0.58 -14.57
C GLU A 280 0.24 0.36 -13.67
N ARG A 281 -0.26 1.58 -13.43
CA ARG A 281 0.37 2.52 -12.49
C ARG A 281 0.36 2.00 -11.06
N LEU A 282 -0.73 1.37 -10.64
CA LEU A 282 -0.84 0.71 -9.34
C LEU A 282 0.26 -0.34 -9.19
N ARG A 283 0.37 -1.28 -10.12
CA ARG A 283 1.39 -2.34 -10.09
C ARG A 283 2.80 -1.78 -10.12
N ARG A 284 3.05 -0.69 -10.85
CA ARG A 284 4.34 0.00 -10.85
C ARG A 284 4.70 0.53 -9.46
N VAL A 285 3.80 1.27 -8.82
CA VAL A 285 4.01 1.78 -7.45
C VAL A 285 4.28 0.64 -6.46
N LEU A 286 3.55 -0.47 -6.56
CA LEU A 286 3.77 -1.65 -5.72
C LEU A 286 5.12 -2.32 -6.00
N ALA A 287 5.51 -2.45 -7.28
CA ALA A 287 6.77 -3.03 -7.67
C ALA A 287 7.97 -2.19 -7.22
N ASP A 288 7.88 -0.86 -7.31
CA ASP A 288 8.94 0.07 -6.94
C ASP A 288 9.18 0.10 -5.41
N ALA A 289 8.14 -0.13 -4.61
CA ALA A 289 8.24 -0.20 -3.16
C ALA A 289 8.84 -1.53 -2.65
N LEU A 290 8.70 -2.63 -3.40
CA LEU A 290 9.04 -3.97 -2.95
C LEU A 290 10.52 -4.14 -2.53
N PRO A 291 11.52 -3.68 -3.30
CA PRO A 291 12.92 -3.82 -2.90
C PRO A 291 13.25 -3.09 -1.59
N GLN A 292 12.69 -1.89 -1.40
CA GLN A 292 12.90 -1.10 -0.18
C GLN A 292 12.27 -1.78 1.03
N LEU A 293 11.08 -2.37 0.84
CA LEU A 293 10.38 -3.11 1.87
C LEU A 293 11.19 -4.31 2.38
N PHE A 294 11.69 -5.16 1.47
CA PHE A 294 12.52 -6.30 1.85
C PHE A 294 13.89 -5.89 2.42
N SER A 295 14.48 -4.81 1.91
CA SER A 295 15.73 -4.28 2.47
C SER A 295 15.56 -3.78 3.90
N LYS A 296 14.41 -3.21 4.25
CA LYS A 296 14.15 -2.71 5.59
C LYS A 296 13.64 -3.79 6.55
N PHE A 297 12.90 -4.77 6.03
CA PHE A 297 12.26 -5.84 6.80
C PHE A 297 12.63 -7.23 6.25
N PRO A 298 13.90 -7.65 6.31
CA PRO A 298 14.36 -8.90 5.70
C PRO A 298 13.73 -10.15 6.33
N ASP A 299 13.26 -10.08 7.57
CA ASP A 299 12.59 -11.18 8.27
C ASP A 299 11.32 -11.65 7.54
N MET A 300 10.67 -10.77 6.77
CA MET A 300 9.51 -11.12 5.96
C MET A 300 9.78 -12.29 5.00
N THR A 301 11.01 -12.40 4.49
CA THR A 301 11.42 -13.52 3.63
C THR A 301 11.28 -14.86 4.34
N PHE A 302 11.27 -14.91 5.67
CA PHE A 302 11.09 -16.16 6.40
C PHE A 302 9.69 -16.28 6.99
N LEU A 303 9.11 -15.17 7.47
CA LEU A 303 7.75 -15.12 8.00
C LEU A 303 6.70 -15.50 6.95
N LEU A 304 6.94 -15.18 5.67
CA LEU A 304 6.02 -15.43 4.56
C LEU A 304 6.50 -16.55 3.62
N THR A 305 7.26 -17.51 4.13
CA THR A 305 7.75 -18.62 3.29
C THR A 305 6.65 -19.31 2.48
N PRO A 306 5.53 -19.77 3.07
CA PRO A 306 4.52 -20.50 2.30
C PRO A 306 3.81 -19.62 1.26
N GLU A 307 3.44 -18.39 1.61
CA GLU A 307 2.74 -17.46 0.71
C GLU A 307 3.63 -17.06 -0.48
N LEU A 308 4.92 -16.82 -0.24
CA LEU A 308 5.87 -16.47 -1.29
C LEU A 308 6.16 -17.65 -2.22
N VAL A 309 6.32 -18.85 -1.66
CA VAL A 309 6.50 -20.11 -2.43
C VAL A 309 5.28 -20.37 -3.31
N GLU A 310 4.06 -20.26 -2.76
CA GLU A 310 2.82 -20.42 -3.52
C GLU A 310 2.73 -19.42 -4.67
N PHE A 311 2.92 -18.12 -4.39
CA PHE A 311 2.82 -17.09 -5.42
C PHE A 311 3.86 -17.23 -6.54
N LEU A 312 5.11 -17.57 -6.19
CA LEU A 312 6.20 -17.77 -7.16
C LEU A 312 6.04 -19.05 -7.98
N SER A 313 5.23 -20.00 -7.53
CA SER A 313 4.95 -21.25 -8.26
C SER A 313 4.02 -21.07 -9.47
N HIS A 314 3.34 -19.92 -9.57
CA HIS A 314 2.36 -19.65 -10.62
C HIS A 314 2.87 -18.62 -11.62
N THR A 315 3.11 -19.02 -12.87
CA THR A 315 3.51 -18.11 -13.95
C THR A 315 2.41 -17.12 -14.35
N SER A 316 1.15 -17.41 -14.03
CA SER A 316 0.04 -16.44 -14.15
C SER A 316 0.27 -15.19 -13.30
N SER A 317 0.94 -15.31 -12.15
CA SER A 317 1.32 -14.16 -11.30
C SER A 317 2.30 -13.22 -11.99
N TYR A 318 3.22 -13.77 -12.80
CA TYR A 318 4.14 -12.98 -13.61
C TYR A 318 3.43 -12.19 -14.72
N ASP A 319 2.44 -12.79 -15.38
CA ASP A 319 1.70 -12.11 -16.45
C ASP A 319 0.89 -10.91 -15.94
N VAL A 320 0.42 -10.97 -14.69
CA VAL A 320 -0.32 -9.87 -14.04
C VAL A 320 0.61 -8.69 -13.71
N GLY A 321 1.75 -8.96 -13.08
CA GLY A 321 2.67 -7.94 -12.56
C GLY A 321 4.13 -8.34 -12.75
N PRO A 322 4.70 -8.23 -13.96
CA PRO A 322 6.01 -8.80 -14.28
C PRO A 322 7.15 -8.17 -13.48
N ASP A 323 7.12 -6.85 -13.30
CA ASP A 323 8.16 -6.14 -12.54
C ASP A 323 8.08 -6.48 -11.04
N PHE A 324 6.86 -6.58 -10.48
CA PHE A 324 6.65 -7.00 -9.10
C PHE A 324 7.16 -8.43 -8.87
N PHE A 325 6.79 -9.35 -9.76
CA PHE A 325 7.21 -10.75 -9.69
C PHE A 325 8.73 -10.89 -9.81
N ALA A 326 9.36 -10.19 -10.75
CA ALA A 326 10.81 -10.17 -10.91
C ALA A 326 11.52 -9.60 -9.66
N ASN A 327 10.99 -8.51 -9.08
CA ASN A 327 11.52 -7.93 -7.85
C ASN A 327 11.40 -8.90 -6.67
N LEU A 328 10.33 -9.69 -6.62
CA LEU A 328 10.14 -10.69 -5.58
C LEU A 328 11.12 -11.87 -5.71
N VAL A 329 11.34 -12.38 -6.93
CA VAL A 329 12.38 -13.40 -7.20
C VAL A 329 13.76 -12.88 -6.82
N TRP A 330 14.06 -11.63 -7.15
CA TRP A 330 15.30 -10.98 -6.75
C TRP A 330 15.42 -10.86 -5.23
N ALA A 331 14.36 -10.40 -4.55
CA ALA A 331 14.34 -10.23 -3.11
C ALA A 331 14.54 -11.55 -2.36
N VAL A 332 13.91 -12.64 -2.79
CA VAL A 332 14.16 -13.99 -2.25
C VAL A 332 15.63 -14.38 -2.42
N GLY A 333 16.19 -14.17 -3.61
CA GLY A 333 17.60 -14.44 -3.87
C GLY A 333 18.54 -13.61 -3.00
N GLU A 334 18.21 -12.35 -2.72
CA GLU A 334 19.02 -11.44 -1.89
C GLU A 334 18.90 -11.78 -0.40
N PHE A 335 17.67 -11.75 0.13
CA PHE A 335 17.38 -11.69 1.56
C PHE A 335 17.14 -13.05 2.24
N ALA A 336 16.99 -14.15 1.48
CA ALA A 336 16.97 -15.50 2.06
C ALA A 336 18.39 -15.94 2.46
N SER A 337 19.00 -15.19 3.37
CA SER A 337 20.41 -15.26 3.76
C SER A 337 20.54 -15.24 5.29
N PRO A 338 21.46 -16.02 5.87
CA PRO A 338 21.74 -15.97 7.31
C PRO A 338 22.34 -14.62 7.76
N ASN A 339 22.90 -13.83 6.84
CA ASN A 339 23.43 -12.50 7.13
C ASN A 339 22.32 -11.44 7.26
N GLU A 340 21.13 -11.72 6.73
CA GLU A 340 20.02 -10.76 6.67
C GLU A 340 19.00 -10.96 7.77
N SER A 341 18.75 -12.20 8.17
CA SER A 341 17.79 -12.53 9.24
C SER A 341 18.25 -13.71 10.07
N THR A 342 18.01 -13.62 11.37
CA THR A 342 18.22 -14.72 12.33
C THR A 342 17.20 -15.85 12.16
N LEU A 343 16.10 -15.60 11.46
CA LEU A 343 15.06 -16.60 11.14
C LEU A 343 15.44 -17.52 9.98
N CYS A 344 16.63 -17.33 9.40
CA CYS A 344 17.08 -18.10 8.27
C CYS A 344 17.11 -19.61 8.57
N SER A 345 16.34 -20.39 7.81
CA SER A 345 16.30 -21.84 7.94
C SER A 345 16.69 -22.53 6.62
N PRO A 346 17.48 -23.63 6.67
CA PRO A 346 17.80 -24.41 5.47
C PRO A 346 16.56 -24.93 4.73
N LYS A 347 15.47 -25.20 5.47
CA LYS A 347 14.19 -25.62 4.91
C LYS A 347 13.56 -24.54 4.03
N ALA A 348 13.53 -23.29 4.49
CA ALA A 348 13.01 -22.18 3.71
C ALA A 348 13.86 -21.93 2.45
N VAL A 349 15.20 -21.95 2.58
CA VAL A 349 16.13 -21.82 1.44
C VAL A 349 15.88 -22.93 0.40
N GLY A 350 15.68 -24.17 0.85
CA GLY A 350 15.35 -25.30 -0.02
C GLY A 350 14.02 -25.10 -0.76
N ALA A 351 12.96 -24.69 -0.04
CA ALA A 351 11.64 -24.44 -0.64
C ALA A 351 11.69 -23.34 -1.71
N TYR A 352 12.39 -22.24 -1.44
CA TYR A 352 12.60 -21.18 -2.44
C TYR A 352 13.39 -21.67 -3.64
N PHE A 353 14.44 -22.46 -3.41
CA PHE A 353 15.23 -23.02 -4.50
C PHE A 353 14.39 -23.91 -5.40
N GLU A 354 13.57 -24.80 -4.82
CA GLU A 354 12.70 -25.71 -5.57
C GLU A 354 11.71 -24.96 -6.47
N VAL A 355 11.03 -23.94 -5.95
CA VAL A 355 10.08 -23.16 -6.76
C VAL A 355 10.79 -22.39 -7.86
N LEU A 356 11.94 -21.77 -7.57
CA LEU A 356 12.70 -21.04 -8.58
C LEU A 356 13.31 -21.97 -9.64
N GLU A 357 13.67 -23.20 -9.28
CA GLU A 357 14.15 -24.21 -10.22
C GLU A 357 13.04 -24.65 -11.17
N CYS A 358 11.83 -24.93 -10.63
CA CYS A 358 10.66 -25.23 -11.43
C CYS A 358 10.34 -24.08 -12.41
N LEU A 359 10.34 -22.84 -11.92
CA LEU A 359 10.14 -21.64 -12.74
C LEU A 359 11.20 -21.51 -13.84
N ALA A 360 12.48 -21.76 -13.52
CA ALA A 360 13.55 -21.71 -14.51
C ALA A 360 13.30 -22.73 -15.63
N PHE A 361 12.93 -23.97 -15.30
CA PHE A 361 12.64 -24.99 -16.30
C PHE A 361 11.37 -24.71 -17.09
N GLU A 362 10.34 -24.13 -16.50
CA GLU A 362 9.15 -23.69 -17.23
C GLU A 362 9.49 -22.62 -18.26
N LEU A 363 10.30 -21.62 -17.88
CA LEU A 363 10.78 -20.59 -18.80
C LEU A 363 11.62 -21.17 -19.93
N LEU A 364 12.50 -22.14 -19.63
CA LEU A 364 13.33 -22.83 -20.63
C LEU A 364 12.52 -23.74 -21.56
N SER A 365 11.38 -24.26 -21.10
CA SER A 365 10.53 -25.18 -21.86
C SER A 365 9.59 -24.47 -22.84
N ALA A 366 9.46 -23.14 -22.75
CA ALA A 366 8.63 -22.37 -23.66
C ALA A 366 9.15 -22.50 -25.11
N GLN A 367 8.37 -23.14 -25.98
CA GLN A 367 8.73 -23.33 -27.38
C GLN A 367 8.80 -21.97 -28.11
N GLY A 368 10.01 -21.54 -28.49
CA GLY A 368 10.24 -20.32 -29.27
C GLY A 368 11.33 -19.42 -28.69
N LEU A 369 11.59 -18.30 -29.36
CA LEU A 369 12.47 -17.25 -28.86
C LEU A 369 11.85 -16.63 -27.60
N LEU A 370 12.62 -16.61 -26.50
CA LEU A 370 12.20 -15.88 -25.31
C LEU A 370 12.00 -14.41 -25.64
N SER A 371 10.89 -13.85 -25.16
CA SER A 371 10.72 -12.40 -25.18
C SER A 371 11.78 -11.75 -24.30
N GLU A 372 12.18 -10.51 -24.61
CA GLU A 372 13.17 -9.75 -23.83
C GLU A 372 12.84 -9.74 -22.32
N ARG A 373 11.55 -9.58 -21.98
CA ARG A 373 11.10 -9.62 -20.58
C ARG A 373 11.31 -10.99 -19.92
N ARG A 374 11.02 -12.09 -20.62
CA ARG A 374 11.23 -13.45 -20.11
C ARG A 374 12.71 -13.80 -20.01
N THR A 375 13.55 -13.33 -20.94
CA THR A 375 15.02 -13.44 -20.85
C THR A 375 15.56 -12.71 -19.62
N ARG A 376 15.05 -11.50 -19.34
CA ARG A 376 15.40 -10.75 -18.13
C ARG A 376 14.97 -11.49 -16.86
N LEU A 377 13.75 -12.02 -16.83
CA LEU A 377 13.28 -12.82 -15.69
C LEU A 377 14.17 -14.05 -15.47
N LEU A 378 14.48 -14.80 -16.54
CA LEU A 378 15.35 -15.98 -16.45
C LEU A 378 16.74 -15.61 -15.89
N CYS A 379 17.30 -14.48 -16.32
CA CYS A 379 18.56 -13.95 -15.77
C CYS A 379 18.48 -13.68 -14.25
N ILE A 380 17.36 -13.13 -13.78
CA ILE A 380 17.11 -12.88 -12.36
C ILE A 380 16.96 -14.23 -11.62
N VAL A 381 16.18 -15.17 -12.15
CA VAL A 381 15.96 -16.50 -11.57
C VAL A 381 17.27 -17.27 -11.41
N ILE A 382 18.11 -17.38 -12.46
CA ILE A 382 19.39 -18.09 -12.35
C ILE A 382 20.35 -17.42 -11.37
N THR A 383 20.28 -16.09 -11.24
CA THR A 383 21.07 -15.34 -10.26
C THR A 383 20.59 -15.63 -8.84
N SER A 384 19.28 -15.62 -8.60
CA SER A 384 18.69 -15.95 -7.30
C SER A 384 18.97 -17.41 -6.91
N LEU A 385 18.79 -18.37 -7.83
CA LEU A 385 19.16 -19.78 -7.61
C LEU A 385 20.63 -19.95 -7.23
N SER A 386 21.52 -19.22 -7.92
CA SER A 386 22.96 -19.26 -7.63
C SER A 386 23.28 -18.75 -6.23
N LYS A 387 22.61 -17.67 -5.78
CA LYS A 387 22.75 -17.14 -4.42
C LYS A 387 22.28 -18.14 -3.37
N LEU A 388 21.09 -18.73 -3.57
CA LEU A 388 20.54 -19.75 -2.68
C LEU A 388 21.44 -21.00 -2.62
N ALA A 389 21.97 -21.44 -3.75
CA ALA A 389 22.82 -22.62 -3.84
C ALA A 389 24.15 -22.47 -3.08
N VAL A 390 24.73 -21.28 -3.09
CA VAL A 390 25.97 -21.02 -2.36
C VAL A 390 25.76 -20.98 -0.84
N ARG A 391 24.51 -20.77 -0.40
CA ARG A 391 24.11 -20.81 1.02
C ARG A 391 23.81 -22.22 1.52
N SER A 392 23.59 -23.19 0.62
CA SER A 392 23.32 -24.59 0.95
C SER A 392 23.99 -25.55 -0.03
N GLN A 393 25.01 -26.28 0.46
CA GLN A 393 25.87 -27.12 -0.38
C GLN A 393 25.11 -28.19 -1.19
N ASP A 394 24.00 -28.71 -0.63
CA ASP A 394 23.18 -29.74 -1.27
C ASP A 394 22.51 -29.25 -2.58
N LEU A 395 22.39 -27.94 -2.77
CA LEU A 395 21.71 -27.31 -3.91
C LEU A 395 22.68 -26.98 -5.06
N VAL A 396 24.00 -27.03 -4.83
CA VAL A 396 25.02 -26.59 -5.80
C VAL A 396 24.97 -27.37 -7.11
N ALA A 397 24.85 -28.70 -7.05
CA ALA A 397 24.81 -29.53 -8.25
C ALA A 397 23.57 -29.23 -9.12
N ARG A 398 22.44 -28.99 -8.47
CA ARG A 398 21.17 -28.61 -9.13
C ARG A 398 21.27 -27.24 -9.80
N ALA A 399 21.85 -26.25 -9.11
CA ALA A 399 22.06 -24.92 -9.69
C ALA A 399 22.96 -24.96 -10.93
N LEU A 400 24.05 -25.74 -10.90
CA LEU A 400 24.93 -25.95 -12.04
C LEU A 400 24.20 -26.61 -13.23
N LEU A 401 23.28 -27.54 -12.97
CA LEU A 401 22.44 -28.14 -14.01
C LEU A 401 21.51 -27.11 -14.67
N CYS A 402 20.85 -26.26 -13.87
CA CYS A 402 20.03 -25.16 -14.38
C CYS A 402 20.84 -24.19 -15.25
N LEU A 403 22.03 -23.79 -14.79
CA LEU A 403 22.93 -22.92 -15.53
C LEU A 403 23.37 -23.56 -16.86
N SER A 404 23.74 -24.84 -16.84
CA SER A 404 24.13 -25.58 -18.05
C SER A 404 23.01 -25.62 -19.10
N LYS A 405 21.77 -25.96 -18.68
CA LYS A 405 20.60 -25.95 -19.58
C LYS A 405 20.27 -24.55 -20.10
N THR A 406 20.44 -23.51 -19.28
CA THR A 406 20.27 -22.12 -19.72
C THR A 406 21.34 -21.70 -20.73
N GLY A 407 22.59 -22.14 -20.55
CA GLY A 407 23.67 -21.92 -21.51
C GLY A 407 23.41 -22.58 -22.86
N GLN A 408 22.86 -23.80 -22.88
CA GLN A 408 22.47 -24.48 -24.12
C GLN A 408 21.46 -23.67 -24.94
N LEU A 409 20.47 -23.05 -24.29
CA LEU A 409 19.51 -22.16 -24.96
C LEU A 409 20.19 -20.93 -25.59
N CYS A 410 21.22 -20.39 -24.94
CA CYS A 410 21.95 -19.24 -25.47
C CYS A 410 22.73 -19.60 -26.75
N THR A 411 23.33 -20.80 -26.80
CA THR A 411 24.13 -21.25 -27.95
C THR A 411 23.31 -21.56 -29.21
N THR A 412 22.02 -21.87 -29.07
CA THR A 412 21.14 -22.19 -30.21
C THR A 412 20.53 -20.96 -30.87
N THR A 413 20.72 -19.78 -30.27
CA THR A 413 20.05 -18.53 -30.67
C THR A 413 21.09 -17.52 -31.19
N THR A 414 20.77 -16.70 -32.19
CA THR A 414 21.68 -15.65 -32.66
C THR A 414 21.97 -14.64 -31.54
N VAL A 415 23.24 -14.55 -31.13
CA VAL A 415 23.70 -13.80 -29.95
C VAL A 415 23.66 -12.30 -30.21
N GLN A 416 22.48 -11.69 -30.06
CA GLN A 416 22.31 -10.24 -30.05
C GLN A 416 21.34 -9.82 -28.93
N GLY A 417 21.65 -8.70 -28.28
CA GLY A 417 20.78 -8.09 -27.27
C GLY A 417 20.68 -8.88 -25.95
N PRO A 418 19.48 -9.03 -25.36
CA PRO A 418 19.27 -9.61 -24.02
C PRO A 418 19.84 -11.02 -23.82
N MET A 419 19.89 -11.84 -24.89
CA MET A 419 20.43 -13.20 -24.83
C MET A 419 21.94 -13.23 -24.60
N ALA A 420 22.69 -12.24 -25.09
CA ALA A 420 24.13 -12.13 -24.85
C ALA A 420 24.44 -11.81 -23.37
N VAL A 421 23.60 -10.99 -22.74
CA VAL A 421 23.70 -10.69 -21.30
C VAL A 421 23.45 -11.94 -20.47
N LEU A 422 22.42 -12.72 -20.85
CA LEU A 422 22.11 -13.99 -20.20
C LEU A 422 23.27 -15.00 -20.33
N GLU A 423 23.82 -15.16 -21.54
CA GLU A 423 24.95 -16.06 -21.80
C GLU A 423 26.17 -15.71 -20.94
N ARG A 424 26.55 -14.43 -20.94
CA ARG A 424 27.64 -13.93 -20.10
C ARG A 424 27.38 -14.21 -18.62
N ARG A 425 26.15 -13.97 -18.16
CA ARG A 425 25.76 -14.20 -16.77
C ARG A 425 25.84 -15.68 -16.39
N VAL A 426 25.44 -16.59 -17.28
CA VAL A 426 25.56 -18.04 -17.07
C VAL A 426 27.02 -18.45 -16.90
N LEU A 427 27.91 -17.94 -17.75
CA LEU A 427 29.36 -18.24 -17.68
C LEU A 427 29.96 -17.72 -16.36
N GLU A 428 29.66 -16.48 -15.98
CA GLU A 428 30.10 -15.86 -14.73
C GLU A 428 29.66 -16.68 -13.51
N LEU A 429 28.35 -16.98 -13.40
CA LEU A 429 27.81 -17.73 -12.26
C LEU A 429 28.36 -19.15 -12.20
N THR A 430 28.53 -19.81 -13.35
CA THR A 430 29.12 -21.16 -13.42
C THR A 430 30.56 -21.16 -12.92
N ALA A 431 31.35 -20.15 -13.29
CA ALA A 431 32.73 -20.01 -12.83
C ALA A 431 32.80 -19.73 -11.32
N ILE A 432 31.91 -18.87 -10.81
CA ILE A 432 31.84 -18.52 -9.39
C ILE A 432 31.46 -19.74 -8.54
N ILE A 433 30.37 -20.44 -8.87
CA ILE A 433 29.87 -21.57 -8.08
C ILE A 433 30.88 -22.72 -8.03
N LYS A 434 31.59 -22.99 -9.14
CA LYS A 434 32.65 -24.02 -9.17
C LYS A 434 33.83 -23.70 -8.25
N ARG A 435 34.05 -22.43 -7.89
CA ARG A 435 35.09 -21.97 -6.97
C ARG A 435 34.51 -21.81 -5.56
N SER A 436 34.29 -22.94 -4.88
CA SER A 436 33.53 -23.03 -3.61
C SER A 436 33.98 -22.06 -2.50
N GLY A 437 35.27 -21.73 -2.40
CA GLY A 437 35.81 -20.88 -1.34
C GLY A 437 35.50 -19.38 -1.46
N ALA A 438 35.30 -18.86 -2.68
CA ALA A 438 35.06 -17.43 -2.93
C ALA A 438 33.60 -17.13 -3.28
N ALA A 439 32.84 -18.15 -3.68
CA ALA A 439 31.46 -17.99 -4.14
C ALA A 439 30.55 -17.30 -3.13
N SER A 440 30.64 -17.70 -1.85
CA SER A 440 29.80 -17.13 -0.77
C SER A 440 30.08 -15.65 -0.55
N ALA A 441 31.35 -15.25 -0.55
CA ALA A 441 31.71 -13.86 -0.36
C ALA A 441 31.38 -12.95 -1.56
N ILE A 442 31.31 -13.51 -2.78
CA ILE A 442 30.95 -12.76 -3.99
C ILE A 442 29.43 -12.64 -4.12
N LEU A 443 28.69 -13.73 -3.88
CA LEU A 443 27.24 -13.80 -4.09
C LEU A 443 26.41 -13.46 -2.84
N SER A 444 27.04 -13.37 -1.67
CA SER A 444 26.45 -12.93 -0.42
C SER A 444 27.47 -12.07 0.34
N PRO A 445 27.77 -10.86 -0.17
CA PRO A 445 28.77 -10.00 0.45
C PRO A 445 28.37 -9.64 1.89
N PRO A 446 29.33 -9.57 2.83
CA PRO A 446 29.08 -9.11 4.19
C PRO A 446 28.63 -7.64 4.19
N LYS A 447 27.87 -7.24 5.22
CA LYS A 447 27.33 -5.87 5.32
C LYS A 447 28.45 -4.85 5.43
N GLU A 448 28.20 -3.60 5.00
CA GLU A 448 29.19 -2.51 5.11
C GLU A 448 29.66 -2.30 6.56
N GLU A 449 28.77 -2.49 7.54
CA GLU A 449 29.12 -2.45 8.97
C GLU A 449 30.03 -3.60 9.40
N GLU A 450 29.82 -4.81 8.88
CA GLU A 450 30.72 -5.94 9.12
C GLU A 450 32.07 -5.73 8.44
N LEU A 451 32.07 -5.17 7.22
CA LEU A 451 33.29 -4.78 6.53
C LEU A 451 34.05 -3.70 7.29
N LYS A 452 33.36 -2.70 7.88
CA LYS A 452 33.96 -1.68 8.76
C LYS A 452 34.57 -2.32 10.02
N ARG A 453 33.85 -3.22 10.70
CA ARG A 453 34.40 -3.98 11.84
C ARG A 453 35.63 -4.81 11.43
N ARG A 454 35.61 -5.43 10.25
CA ARG A 454 36.73 -6.21 9.70
C ARG A 454 37.94 -5.35 9.30
N HIS A 455 37.71 -4.07 8.98
CA HIS A 455 38.79 -3.11 8.72
C HIS A 455 39.43 -2.58 10.02
N GLU A 456 38.66 -2.45 11.09
CA GLU A 456 39.16 -2.04 12.41
C GLU A 456 39.96 -3.16 13.09
N ASP A 457 39.56 -4.42 12.85
CA ASP A 457 40.23 -5.60 13.38
C ASP A 457 41.34 -6.09 12.42
N LEU A 458 42.54 -5.51 12.55
CA LEU A 458 43.74 -5.76 11.71
C LEU A 458 44.09 -7.24 11.48
N ALA A 459 43.62 -8.15 12.34
CA ALA A 459 43.79 -9.59 12.20
C ALA A 459 42.95 -10.21 11.06
N GLN A 460 41.88 -9.53 10.59
CA GLN A 460 40.95 -10.04 9.59
C GLN A 460 41.22 -9.51 8.16
N LEU A 461 42.11 -8.53 8.02
CA LEU A 461 42.58 -7.95 6.75
C LEU A 461 43.04 -9.01 5.71
N PRO A 462 43.75 -10.09 6.08
CA PRO A 462 44.18 -11.11 5.12
C PRO A 462 43.03 -11.85 4.41
N ALA A 463 41.84 -11.93 5.01
CA ALA A 463 40.66 -12.51 4.35
C ALA A 463 40.08 -11.57 3.28
N LEU A 464 40.11 -10.26 3.56
CA LEU A 464 39.61 -9.20 2.67
C LEU A 464 40.56 -9.01 1.48
N VAL A 465 41.87 -9.03 1.72
CA VAL A 465 42.89 -9.04 0.66
C VAL A 465 42.72 -10.28 -0.23
N ARG A 466 42.55 -11.49 0.33
CA ARG A 466 42.27 -12.70 -0.45
C ARG A 466 41.00 -12.59 -1.29
N LEU A 467 39.97 -11.90 -0.80
CA LEU A 467 38.75 -11.62 -1.56
C LEU A 467 39.06 -10.78 -2.81
N VAL A 468 39.76 -9.66 -2.60
CA VAL A 468 40.13 -8.72 -3.65
C VAL A 468 41.07 -9.41 -4.65
N THR A 469 42.05 -10.20 -4.19
CA THR A 469 42.94 -10.95 -5.08
C THR A 469 42.19 -12.00 -5.89
N ALA A 470 41.23 -12.72 -5.30
CA ALA A 470 40.39 -13.68 -6.02
C ALA A 470 39.49 -13.01 -7.07
N VAL A 471 38.99 -11.81 -6.79
CA VAL A 471 38.21 -11.00 -7.74
C VAL A 471 39.12 -10.42 -8.82
N MET A 472 40.34 -9.98 -8.51
CA MET A 472 41.27 -9.43 -9.49
C MET A 472 41.89 -10.49 -10.41
N SER A 473 42.05 -11.73 -9.95
CA SER A 473 42.47 -12.87 -10.80
C SER A 473 41.40 -13.33 -11.81
N THR A 474 40.35 -12.55 -12.03
CA THR A 474 39.30 -12.82 -13.03
C THR A 474 39.42 -11.97 -14.30
N GLN A 475 40.44 -11.10 -14.40
CA GLN A 475 40.73 -10.29 -15.59
C GLN A 475 41.92 -10.79 -16.45
N GLU A 476 42.46 -11.96 -16.15
CA GLU A 476 43.40 -12.72 -17.01
C GLU A 476 42.80 -14.09 -17.30
#